data_AF-A0A7C4F789-F1
#
_entry.id   AF-A0A7C4F789-F1
#
_cell.length_a   1.000
_cell.length_b   1.000
_cell.length_c   1.000
_cell.angle_alpha   90.00
_cell.angle_beta   90.00
_cell.angle_gamma   90.00
#
_symmetry.space_group_name_H-M   'P 1'
#
loop_
_entity.id
_entity.type
_entity.pdbx_description
1 polymer ?
#
loop_
_entity_poly.entity_id
_entity_poly.type
_entity_poly.pdbx_seq_one_letter_code
_entity_poly.pdbx_strand_id
1 'polypeptide(L)'
;MVKRRYLVLIIVISIILAGSVGVYYISYEFTTHLTAMKAKEIADPIAKNWSPTACLVSLRKVPVFWSIHLGTMDIPIKYGSAWELTYTINSTDLSKGISISVISNRNTEIRYDIGIGEAKPIYNWSIDSDVAERIAMSDKNISTFISKHSPDPKTFALTWYNETLFWYISWSEPVGFAEGSYCAEIKIDATTGEVLFSSADLDAPPTLWYYPAMNNIYFVCCTIPVIIIIMAIIALAVYYYRKKRKRQSTQ
;
A
#
# COMPACT_ATOMS: atom_id res chain seq x y z
N MET A 1 50.77 2.58 -18.00
CA MET A 1 49.51 2.36 -18.75
C MET A 1 48.73 1.24 -18.08
N VAL A 2 47.64 1.57 -17.39
CA VAL A 2 46.67 0.54 -16.96
C VAL A 2 46.14 -0.09 -18.25
N LYS A 3 46.43 -1.37 -18.50
CA LYS A 3 45.96 -2.05 -19.73
C LYS A 3 44.43 -1.92 -19.77
N ARG A 4 43.88 -1.54 -20.92
CA ARG A 4 42.43 -1.29 -21.18
C ARG A 4 41.49 -2.33 -20.54
N ARG A 5 41.96 -3.58 -20.38
CA ARG A 5 41.29 -4.70 -19.69
C ARG A 5 41.05 -4.45 -18.19
N TYR A 6 42.01 -3.85 -17.46
CA TYR A 6 41.85 -3.52 -16.04
C TYR A 6 40.85 -2.38 -15.82
N LEU A 7 40.77 -1.43 -16.75
CA LEU A 7 39.80 -0.34 -16.66
C LEU A 7 38.36 -0.84 -16.83
N VAL A 8 38.13 -1.79 -17.75
CA VAL A 8 36.83 -2.47 -17.90
C VAL A 8 36.48 -3.26 -16.63
N LEU A 9 37.44 -4.00 -16.06
CA LEU A 9 37.23 -4.74 -14.82
C LEU A 9 36.84 -3.82 -13.65
N ILE A 10 37.53 -2.69 -13.49
CA ILE A 10 37.23 -1.70 -12.45
C ILE A 10 35.81 -1.14 -12.63
N ILE A 11 35.40 -0.80 -13.86
CA ILE A 11 34.04 -0.29 -14.12
C ILE A 11 32.99 -1.34 -13.75
N VAL A 12 33.18 -2.60 -14.15
CA VAL A 12 32.24 -3.69 -13.83
C VAL A 12 32.16 -3.91 -12.33
N ILE A 13 33.28 -3.95 -11.62
CA ILE A 13 33.34 -4.09 -10.16
C ILE A 13 32.63 -2.91 -9.49
N SER A 14 32.86 -1.68 -9.94
CA SER A 14 32.19 -0.49 -9.41
C SER A 14 30.67 -0.53 -9.61
N ILE A 15 30.19 -1.00 -10.76
CA ILE A 15 28.75 -1.17 -11.01
C ILE A 15 28.16 -2.23 -10.08
N ILE A 16 28.85 -3.37 -9.90
CA ILE A 16 28.41 -4.44 -8.99
C ILE A 16 28.39 -3.94 -7.54
N LEU A 17 29.43 -3.24 -7.09
CA LEU A 17 29.49 -2.67 -5.73
C LEU A 17 28.39 -1.64 -5.52
N ALA A 18 28.21 -0.69 -6.46
CA ALA A 18 27.14 0.31 -6.38
C ALA A 18 25.76 -0.36 -6.34
N GLY A 19 25.53 -1.38 -7.17
CA GLY A 19 24.30 -2.17 -7.16
C GLY A 19 24.10 -2.93 -5.84
N SER A 20 25.15 -3.54 -5.30
CA SER A 20 25.10 -4.30 -4.03
C SER A 20 24.79 -3.39 -2.85
N VAL A 21 25.41 -2.21 -2.79
CA VAL A 21 25.13 -1.18 -1.78
C VAL A 21 23.70 -0.65 -1.92
N GLY A 22 23.23 -0.42 -3.16
CA GLY A 22 21.85 -0.03 -3.43
C GLY A 22 20.85 -1.08 -2.93
N VAL A 23 21.05 -2.35 -3.30
CA VAL A 23 20.22 -3.47 -2.84
C VAL A 23 20.26 -3.61 -1.31
N TYR A 24 21.42 -3.44 -0.69
CA TYR A 24 21.56 -3.49 0.77
C TYR A 24 20.77 -2.37 1.46
N TYR A 25 20.91 -1.11 1.00
CA TYR A 25 20.19 0.03 1.58
C TYR A 25 18.68 -0.12 1.45
N ILE A 26 18.23 -0.51 0.25
CA ILE A 26 16.83 -0.83 -0.02
C ILE A 26 16.37 -1.92 0.97
N SER A 27 17.09 -3.04 1.06
CA SER A 27 16.73 -4.18 1.93
C SER A 27 16.74 -3.85 3.43
N TYR A 28 17.63 -2.97 3.88
CA TYR A 28 17.70 -2.53 5.28
C TYR A 28 16.46 -1.71 5.67
N GLU A 29 15.99 -0.82 4.80
CA GLU A 29 14.72 -0.10 5.02
C GLU A 29 13.50 -1.04 5.06
N PHE A 30 13.58 -2.20 4.39
CA PHE A 30 12.52 -3.21 4.37
C PHE A 30 12.51 -4.17 5.57
N THR A 31 13.56 -4.24 6.40
CA THR A 31 13.73 -5.36 7.36
C THR A 31 13.43 -5.04 8.82
N THR A 32 13.26 -3.78 9.22
CA THR A 32 12.81 -3.47 10.58
C THR A 32 11.32 -3.75 10.73
N HIS A 33 10.99 -4.96 11.18
CA HIS A 33 9.65 -5.36 11.55
C HIS A 33 9.11 -4.44 12.66
N LEU A 34 8.26 -3.49 12.26
CA LEU A 34 7.61 -2.51 13.14
C LEU A 34 6.22 -3.02 13.51
N THR A 35 6.05 -3.32 14.80
CA THR A 35 4.75 -3.73 15.36
C THR A 35 3.95 -2.51 15.80
N ALA A 36 2.65 -2.68 16.03
CA ALA A 36 1.77 -1.62 16.49
C ALA A 36 2.21 -1.05 17.85
N MET A 37 2.60 -1.91 18.79
CA MET A 37 3.08 -1.45 20.11
C MET A 37 4.38 -0.65 19.99
N LYS A 38 5.35 -1.11 19.17
CA LYS A 38 6.59 -0.35 18.93
C LYS A 38 6.33 1.00 18.26
N ALA A 39 5.37 1.06 17.34
CA ALA A 39 4.97 2.31 16.73
C ALA A 39 4.35 3.26 17.76
N LYS A 40 3.52 2.74 18.69
CA LYS A 40 2.99 3.52 19.81
C LYS A 40 4.09 4.03 20.74
N GLU A 41 5.07 3.21 21.08
CA GLU A 41 6.22 3.65 21.91
C GLU A 41 6.98 4.84 21.29
N ILE A 42 7.06 4.90 19.95
CA ILE A 42 7.68 6.01 19.21
C ILE A 42 6.75 7.23 19.14
N ALA A 43 5.46 7.02 18.87
CA ALA A 43 4.49 8.10 18.65
C ALA A 43 4.04 8.77 19.96
N ASP A 44 3.98 8.04 21.07
CA ASP A 44 3.48 8.55 22.35
C ASP A 44 4.26 9.78 22.85
N PRO A 45 5.61 9.79 22.92
CA PRO A 45 6.36 10.98 23.33
C PRO A 45 6.09 12.20 22.44
N ILE A 46 5.95 11.97 21.13
CA ILE A 46 5.67 13.03 20.14
C ILE A 46 4.28 13.62 20.40
N ALA A 47 3.28 12.76 20.59
CA ALA A 47 1.93 13.20 20.91
C ALA A 47 1.84 13.91 22.26
N LYS A 48 2.57 13.43 23.27
CA LYS A 48 2.65 14.07 24.59
C LYS A 48 3.38 15.41 24.59
N ASN A 49 4.35 15.60 23.69
CA ASN A 49 4.97 16.89 23.46
C ASN A 49 4.02 17.89 22.80
N TRP A 50 3.14 17.42 21.91
CA TRP A 50 2.08 18.24 21.33
C TRP A 50 1.00 18.62 22.36
N SER A 51 0.55 17.65 23.17
CA SER A 51 -0.36 17.89 24.29
C SER A 51 -0.13 16.87 25.41
N PRO A 52 0.12 17.30 26.67
CA PRO A 52 0.28 16.37 27.80
C PRO A 52 -0.93 15.44 28.01
N THR A 53 -2.13 15.89 27.61
CA THR A 53 -3.38 15.13 27.73
C THR A 53 -3.73 14.35 26.46
N ALA A 54 -2.85 14.30 25.45
CA ALA A 54 -3.09 13.55 24.23
C ALA A 54 -3.42 12.09 24.53
N CYS A 55 -4.49 11.56 23.93
CA CYS A 55 -4.87 10.15 24.02
C CYS A 55 -4.99 9.55 22.62
N LEU A 56 -4.53 8.30 22.47
CA LEU A 56 -4.67 7.53 21.25
C LEU A 56 -6.15 7.18 21.05
N VAL A 57 -6.66 7.31 19.83
CA VAL A 57 -8.06 6.99 19.51
C VAL A 57 -8.22 6.07 18.30
N SER A 58 -7.19 5.98 17.46
CA SER A 58 -7.19 5.10 16.29
C SER A 58 -5.77 4.66 15.97
N LEU A 59 -5.62 3.41 15.54
CA LEU A 59 -4.36 2.84 15.10
C LEU A 59 -4.62 1.93 13.92
N ARG A 60 -3.93 2.17 12.80
CA ARG A 60 -4.06 1.34 11.59
C ARG A 60 -2.75 1.24 10.82
N LYS A 61 -2.57 0.13 10.11
CA LYS A 61 -1.48 -0.06 9.17
C LYS A 61 -1.86 0.62 7.85
N VAL A 62 -1.00 1.50 7.36
CA VAL A 62 -1.18 2.18 6.08
C VAL A 62 -0.03 1.82 5.13
N PRO A 63 -0.31 1.63 3.83
CA PRO A 63 0.75 1.48 2.84
C PRO A 63 1.51 2.80 2.70
N VAL A 64 2.84 2.72 2.56
CA VAL A 64 3.67 3.88 2.24
C VAL A 64 4.02 3.82 0.75
N PHE A 65 3.64 4.87 0.04
CA PHE A 65 3.89 5.02 -1.39
C PHE A 65 4.88 6.16 -1.64
N TRP A 66 5.85 5.91 -2.52
CA TRP A 66 6.62 6.94 -3.21
C TRP A 66 6.03 7.07 -4.61
N SER A 67 6.09 8.27 -5.17
CA SER A 67 5.70 8.48 -6.57
C SER A 67 6.96 8.61 -7.40
N ILE A 68 7.09 7.81 -8.47
CA ILE A 68 8.05 8.12 -9.52
C ILE A 68 7.36 9.09 -10.47
N HIS A 69 7.93 10.30 -10.60
CA HIS A 69 7.50 11.27 -11.58
C HIS A 69 8.05 10.89 -12.96
N LEU A 70 7.18 10.40 -13.84
CA LEU A 70 7.48 10.15 -15.25
C LEU A 70 6.73 11.18 -16.10
N GLY A 71 7.35 12.35 -16.28
CA GLY A 71 6.73 13.48 -16.98
C GLY A 71 5.57 14.07 -16.18
N THR A 72 4.34 13.93 -16.68
CA THR A 72 3.10 14.43 -16.02
C THR A 72 2.36 13.35 -15.21
N MET A 73 2.91 12.13 -15.13
CA MET A 73 2.27 11.02 -14.45
C MET A 73 3.06 10.61 -13.21
N ASP A 74 2.36 10.54 -12.08
CA ASP A 74 2.87 9.99 -10.84
C ASP A 74 2.49 8.52 -10.75
N ILE A 75 3.49 7.65 -10.81
CA ILE A 75 3.28 6.22 -10.60
C ILE A 75 3.56 5.92 -9.12
N PRO A 76 2.52 5.59 -8.32
CA PRO A 76 2.73 5.19 -6.94
C PRO A 76 3.39 3.82 -6.91
N ILE A 77 4.48 3.69 -6.17
CA ILE A 77 5.12 2.41 -5.91
C ILE A 77 5.07 2.17 -4.41
N LYS A 78 4.60 1.00 -3.98
CA LYS A 78 4.59 0.63 -2.56
C LYS A 78 6.03 0.33 -2.16
N TYR A 79 6.59 1.09 -1.22
CA TYR A 79 7.95 0.85 -0.71
C TYR A 79 7.96 0.51 0.78
N GLY A 80 6.80 0.42 1.44
CA GLY A 80 6.76 -0.01 2.82
C GLY A 80 5.36 0.00 3.42
N SER A 81 5.31 -0.21 4.73
CA SER A 81 4.13 -0.01 5.55
C SER A 81 4.48 0.89 6.73
N ALA A 82 3.55 1.75 7.11
CA ALA A 82 3.62 2.54 8.33
C ALA A 82 2.46 2.16 9.25
N TRP A 83 2.65 2.39 10.53
CA TRP A 83 1.54 2.48 11.47
C TRP A 83 1.14 3.94 11.58
N GLU A 84 -0.12 4.22 11.28
CA GLU A 84 -0.73 5.52 11.50
C GLU A 84 -1.46 5.49 12.84
N LEU A 85 -1.07 6.40 13.74
CA LEU A 85 -1.63 6.55 15.07
C LEU A 85 -2.27 7.93 15.18
N THR A 86 -3.57 7.96 15.45
CA THR A 86 -4.31 9.22 15.61
C THR A 86 -4.53 9.51 17.09
N TYR A 87 -4.14 10.71 17.51
CA TYR A 87 -4.26 11.22 18.87
C TYR A 87 -5.19 12.43 18.92
N THR A 88 -5.92 12.59 20.01
CA THR A 88 -6.80 13.75 20.28
C THR A 88 -6.48 14.40 21.62
N ILE A 89 -6.88 15.68 21.80
CA ILE A 89 -6.75 16.38 23.08
C ILE A 89 -7.96 16.04 23.95
N ASN A 90 -7.74 15.24 25.01
CA ASN A 90 -8.80 14.79 25.93
C ASN A 90 -9.86 13.89 25.25
N SER A 91 -10.41 12.92 25.98
CA SER A 91 -11.37 11.95 25.44
C SER A 91 -12.71 12.55 25.02
N THR A 92 -12.99 13.79 25.41
CA THR A 92 -14.28 14.46 25.21
C THR A 92 -14.27 15.49 24.08
N ASP A 93 -13.09 15.98 23.66
CA ASP A 93 -12.97 16.97 22.58
C ASP A 93 -12.25 16.32 21.38
N LEU A 94 -13.05 15.79 20.46
CA LEU A 94 -12.60 15.08 19.26
C LEU A 94 -12.45 16.03 18.05
N SER A 95 -12.56 17.34 18.28
CA SER A 95 -12.50 18.35 17.21
C SER A 95 -11.08 18.59 16.69
N LYS A 96 -10.05 18.24 17.47
CA LYS A 96 -8.64 18.51 17.17
C LYS A 96 -7.77 17.29 17.41
N GLY A 97 -7.02 16.90 16.38
CA GLY A 97 -6.13 15.76 16.44
C GLY A 97 -4.80 15.94 15.75
N ILE A 98 -3.92 14.98 16.00
CA ILE A 98 -2.74 14.74 15.17
C ILE A 98 -2.73 13.28 14.74
N SER A 99 -2.34 13.03 13.51
CA SER A 99 -1.95 11.72 13.02
C SER A 99 -0.42 11.66 12.96
N ILE A 100 0.14 10.61 13.57
CA ILE A 100 1.56 10.32 13.55
C ILE A 100 1.73 8.99 12.81
N SER A 101 2.33 9.04 11.63
CA SER A 101 2.70 7.86 10.86
C SER A 101 4.14 7.46 11.19
N VAL A 102 4.33 6.26 11.70
CA VAL A 102 5.64 5.66 11.99
C VAL A 102 5.96 4.63 10.93
N ILE A 103 6.96 4.93 10.09
CA ILE A 103 7.40 4.10 8.98
C ILE A 103 8.30 2.97 9.51
N SER A 104 8.37 1.83 8.80
CA SER A 104 9.20 0.68 9.18
C SER A 104 10.64 1.03 9.56
N ASN A 105 11.27 1.96 8.83
CA ASN A 105 12.61 2.49 9.11
C ASN A 105 12.70 3.45 10.32
N ARG A 106 11.61 3.57 11.09
CA ARG A 106 11.41 4.45 12.27
C ARG A 106 11.32 5.94 11.96
N ASN A 107 11.29 6.35 10.69
CA ASN A 107 10.95 7.73 10.37
C ASN A 107 9.51 8.02 10.74
N THR A 108 9.24 9.25 11.17
CA THR A 108 7.91 9.70 11.57
C THR A 108 7.43 10.84 10.70
N GLU A 109 6.21 10.73 10.16
CA GLU A 109 5.49 11.84 9.55
C GLU A 109 4.37 12.30 10.49
N ILE A 110 4.25 13.62 10.67
CA ILE A 110 3.20 14.22 11.51
C ILE A 110 2.24 14.98 10.60
N ARG A 111 0.95 14.68 10.71
CA ARG A 111 -0.14 15.38 10.02
C ARG A 111 -1.11 15.91 11.07
N TYR A 112 -1.54 17.16 10.90
CA TYR A 112 -2.53 17.77 11.79
C TYR A 112 -3.91 17.49 11.22
N ASP A 113 -4.73 16.76 11.97
CA ASP A 113 -6.05 16.34 11.53
C ASP A 113 -7.13 17.22 12.18
N ILE A 114 -8.09 17.65 11.37
CA ILE A 114 -9.27 18.40 11.81
C ILE A 114 -10.47 17.45 11.78
N GLY A 115 -11.10 17.23 12.94
CA GLY A 115 -12.33 16.45 13.06
C GLY A 115 -12.14 14.93 12.97
N ILE A 116 -11.67 14.30 14.05
CA ILE A 116 -11.43 12.84 14.12
C ILE A 116 -12.76 12.03 14.19
N GLY A 117 -13.92 12.70 14.23
CA GLY A 117 -15.23 12.05 14.35
C GLY A 117 -15.46 11.45 15.74
N GLU A 118 -16.47 10.59 15.88
CA GLU A 118 -16.75 9.86 17.13
C GLU A 118 -15.72 8.74 17.36
N ALA A 119 -14.54 9.10 17.85
CA ALA A 119 -13.50 8.17 18.23
C ALA A 119 -13.44 7.95 19.75
N LYS A 120 -13.21 6.71 20.18
CA LYS A 120 -13.07 6.35 21.60
C LYS A 120 -11.59 6.19 21.98
N PRO A 121 -11.16 6.66 23.15
CA PRO A 121 -9.77 6.50 23.59
C PRO A 121 -9.38 5.02 23.72
N ILE A 122 -8.16 4.72 23.28
CA ILE A 122 -7.51 3.41 23.40
C ILE A 122 -6.49 3.53 24.54
N TYR A 123 -6.87 3.08 25.73
CA TYR A 123 -6.01 3.15 26.91
C TYR A 123 -5.04 1.98 27.01
N ASN A 124 -5.50 0.78 26.67
CA ASN A 124 -4.73 -0.45 26.74
C ASN A 124 -5.17 -1.46 25.69
N TRP A 125 -4.25 -2.34 25.32
CA TRP A 125 -4.49 -3.61 24.64
C TRP A 125 -3.27 -4.49 24.91
N SER A 126 -3.41 -5.82 24.77
CA SER A 126 -2.34 -6.77 25.12
C SER A 126 -1.80 -7.55 23.94
N ILE A 127 -2.62 -7.76 22.91
CA ILE A 127 -2.25 -8.49 21.70
C ILE A 127 -1.60 -7.53 20.71
N ASP A 128 -0.31 -7.69 20.40
CA ASP A 128 0.35 -6.90 19.36
C ASP A 128 -0.02 -7.38 17.94
N SER A 129 0.31 -6.58 16.93
CA SER A 129 -0.08 -6.82 15.54
C SER A 129 0.44 -8.13 14.95
N ASP A 130 1.64 -8.56 15.33
CA ASP A 130 2.20 -9.83 14.83
C ASP A 130 1.47 -11.05 15.43
N VAL A 131 1.05 -10.95 16.70
CA VAL A 131 0.24 -11.98 17.36
C VAL A 131 -1.15 -12.04 16.72
N ALA A 132 -1.79 -10.89 16.50
CA ALA A 132 -3.09 -10.81 15.85
C ALA A 132 -3.04 -11.39 14.41
N GLU A 133 -1.99 -11.09 13.65
CA GLU A 133 -1.78 -11.66 12.32
C GLU A 133 -1.62 -13.19 12.39
N ARG A 134 -0.85 -13.72 13.35
CA ARG A 134 -0.73 -15.18 13.54
C ARG A 134 -2.05 -15.85 13.90
N ILE A 135 -2.85 -15.24 14.79
CA ILE A 135 -4.19 -15.74 15.14
C ILE A 135 -5.06 -15.77 13.89
N ALA A 136 -5.06 -14.69 13.11
CA ALA A 136 -5.83 -14.63 11.88
C ALA A 136 -5.43 -15.68 10.85
N MET A 137 -4.14 -15.89 10.65
CA MET A 137 -3.62 -16.91 9.73
C MET A 137 -3.84 -18.34 10.24
N SER A 138 -4.16 -18.52 11.51
CA SER A 138 -4.53 -19.82 12.09
C SER A 138 -6.03 -20.13 11.94
N ASP A 139 -6.85 -19.14 11.62
CA ASP A 139 -8.27 -19.36 11.33
C ASP A 139 -8.45 -20.12 10.01
N LYS A 140 -9.29 -21.17 10.03
CA LYS A 140 -9.45 -22.07 8.88
C LYS A 140 -10.05 -21.36 7.66
N ASN A 141 -11.00 -20.45 7.86
CA ASN A 141 -11.67 -19.76 6.75
C ASN A 141 -10.70 -18.75 6.12
N ILE A 142 -10.01 -17.96 6.96
CA ILE A 142 -9.02 -16.99 6.50
C ILE A 142 -7.85 -17.69 5.80
N SER A 143 -7.24 -18.71 6.41
CA SER A 143 -6.12 -19.42 5.79
C SER A 143 -6.49 -20.06 4.44
N THR A 144 -7.70 -20.63 4.33
CA THR A 144 -8.22 -21.16 3.06
C THR A 144 -8.36 -20.05 2.02
N PHE A 145 -8.95 -18.91 2.40
CA PHE A 145 -9.08 -17.75 1.52
C PHE A 145 -7.73 -17.23 1.02
N ILE A 146 -6.77 -17.01 1.92
CA ILE A 146 -5.43 -16.53 1.56
C ILE A 146 -4.71 -17.52 0.64
N SER A 147 -4.86 -18.82 0.87
CA SER A 147 -4.26 -19.84 0.01
C SER A 147 -4.80 -19.81 -1.43
N LYS A 148 -6.05 -19.38 -1.62
CA LYS A 148 -6.73 -19.33 -2.92
C LYS A 148 -6.52 -18.01 -3.65
N HIS A 149 -6.50 -16.90 -2.92
CA HIS A 149 -6.59 -15.55 -3.47
C HIS A 149 -5.29 -14.73 -3.30
N SER A 150 -4.33 -15.21 -2.49
CA SER A 150 -3.06 -14.55 -2.13
C SER A 150 -3.11 -13.01 -1.94
N PRO A 151 -4.12 -12.43 -1.25
CA PRO A 151 -4.17 -10.97 -1.08
C PRO A 151 -3.29 -10.51 0.08
N ASP A 152 -2.58 -9.39 -0.11
CA ASP A 152 -2.09 -8.58 1.01
C ASP A 152 -3.29 -8.07 1.83
N PRO A 153 -3.21 -7.98 3.18
CA PRO A 153 -4.27 -7.36 3.97
C PRO A 153 -4.48 -5.90 3.53
N LYS A 154 -5.72 -5.57 3.20
CA LYS A 154 -6.13 -4.23 2.79
C LYS A 154 -6.32 -3.33 3.99
N THR A 155 -6.86 -3.87 5.08
CA THR A 155 -7.02 -3.16 6.35
C THR A 155 -6.42 -3.99 7.46
N PHE A 156 -5.65 -3.33 8.31
CA PHE A 156 -5.21 -3.86 9.59
C PHE A 156 -5.30 -2.73 10.60
N ALA A 157 -6.33 -2.75 11.45
CA ALA A 157 -6.63 -1.66 12.36
C ALA A 157 -7.04 -2.18 13.74
N LEU A 158 -6.81 -1.37 14.76
CA LEU A 158 -7.33 -1.54 16.11
C LEU A 158 -8.54 -0.61 16.26
N THR A 159 -9.72 -1.17 16.55
CA THR A 159 -10.98 -0.43 16.50
C THR A 159 -11.95 -0.81 17.61
N TRP A 160 -12.94 0.06 17.86
CA TRP A 160 -13.99 -0.11 18.85
C TRP A 160 -15.32 -0.51 18.21
N TYR A 161 -16.01 -1.47 18.82
CA TYR A 161 -17.42 -1.78 18.52
C TYR A 161 -18.09 -2.33 19.77
N ASN A 162 -19.25 -1.78 20.15
CA ASN A 162 -20.03 -2.20 21.33
C ASN A 162 -19.16 -2.39 22.60
N GLU A 163 -18.37 -1.37 22.96
CA GLU A 163 -17.46 -1.38 24.12
C GLU A 163 -16.36 -2.46 24.09
N THR A 164 -16.13 -3.09 22.94
CA THR A 164 -15.05 -4.05 22.75
C THR A 164 -13.99 -3.48 21.81
N LEU A 165 -12.73 -3.55 22.24
CA LEU A 165 -11.56 -3.18 21.44
C LEU A 165 -11.03 -4.45 20.75
N PHE A 166 -10.94 -4.43 19.43
CA PHE A 166 -10.50 -5.59 18.66
C PHE A 166 -9.60 -5.19 17.50
N TRP A 167 -8.74 -6.13 17.10
CA TRP A 167 -8.05 -6.11 15.82
C TRP A 167 -9.03 -6.46 14.72
N TYR A 168 -9.18 -5.55 13.77
CA TYR A 168 -9.88 -5.77 12.52
C TYR A 168 -8.86 -5.96 11.40
N ILE A 169 -8.88 -7.14 10.79
CA ILE A 169 -8.04 -7.46 9.64
C ILE A 169 -8.96 -7.84 8.49
N SER A 170 -8.78 -7.21 7.34
CA SER A 170 -9.54 -7.55 6.15
C SER A 170 -8.67 -7.61 4.90
N TRP A 171 -9.06 -8.53 4.03
CA TRP A 171 -8.47 -8.80 2.74
C TRP A 171 -9.53 -8.59 1.67
N SER A 172 -9.10 -8.06 0.53
CA SER A 172 -9.95 -8.02 -0.64
C SER A 172 -9.12 -8.31 -1.88
N GLU A 173 -9.51 -9.31 -2.66
CA GLU A 173 -8.95 -9.54 -3.99
C GLU A 173 -9.95 -9.05 -5.04
N PRO A 174 -9.59 -8.08 -5.89
CA PRO A 174 -10.45 -7.63 -6.98
C PRO A 174 -10.59 -8.73 -8.05
N VAL A 175 -11.83 -9.10 -8.40
CA VAL A 175 -12.14 -10.09 -9.45
C VAL A 175 -12.51 -9.36 -10.73
N GLY A 176 -11.49 -9.00 -11.52
CA GLY A 176 -11.68 -8.27 -12.77
C GLY A 176 -12.46 -6.94 -12.61
N PHE A 177 -12.82 -6.32 -13.72
CA PHE A 177 -13.46 -4.99 -13.69
C PHE A 177 -14.97 -5.01 -13.41
N ALA A 178 -15.62 -6.17 -13.48
CA ALA A 178 -17.08 -6.28 -13.42
C ALA A 178 -17.62 -7.35 -12.46
N GLU A 179 -16.76 -8.21 -11.90
CA GLU A 179 -17.21 -9.42 -11.20
C GLU A 179 -17.19 -9.28 -9.67
N GLY A 180 -16.73 -8.16 -9.13
CA GLY A 180 -16.76 -7.85 -7.70
C GLY A 180 -15.40 -8.05 -7.03
N SER A 181 -15.39 -8.33 -5.72
CA SER A 181 -14.16 -8.64 -4.99
C SER A 181 -14.41 -9.77 -4.01
N TYR A 182 -13.52 -10.74 -3.98
CA TYR A 182 -13.49 -11.73 -2.89
C TYR A 182 -13.05 -11.01 -1.63
N CYS A 183 -13.80 -11.16 -0.55
CA CYS A 183 -13.48 -10.51 0.71
C CYS A 183 -13.32 -11.54 1.83
N ALA A 184 -12.39 -11.27 2.73
CA ALA A 184 -12.31 -11.96 4.00
C ALA A 184 -12.05 -10.94 5.10
N GLU A 185 -12.64 -11.16 6.27
CA GLU A 185 -12.42 -10.33 7.43
C GLU A 185 -12.45 -11.14 8.71
N ILE A 186 -11.69 -10.68 9.70
CA ILE A 186 -11.64 -11.27 11.02
C ILE A 186 -11.54 -10.18 12.09
N LYS A 187 -12.22 -10.40 13.21
CA LYS A 187 -12.22 -9.56 14.40
C LYS A 187 -11.66 -10.37 15.56
N ILE A 188 -10.57 -9.89 16.16
CA ILE A 188 -9.87 -10.57 17.24
C ILE A 188 -9.82 -9.65 18.45
N ASP A 189 -10.32 -10.08 19.60
CA ASP A 189 -10.26 -9.31 20.84
C ASP A 189 -8.81 -8.87 21.12
N ALA A 190 -8.60 -7.56 21.30
CA ALA A 190 -7.27 -6.98 21.40
C ALA A 190 -6.57 -7.26 22.76
N THR A 191 -7.28 -7.86 23.70
CA THR A 191 -6.78 -8.22 25.03
C THR A 191 -6.64 -9.73 25.18
N THR A 192 -7.66 -10.50 24.83
CA THR A 192 -7.70 -11.96 25.03
C THR A 192 -7.15 -12.75 23.84
N GLY A 193 -7.17 -12.17 22.64
CA GLY A 193 -6.85 -12.89 21.40
C GLY A 193 -7.97 -13.81 20.91
N GLU A 194 -9.16 -13.78 21.52
CA GLU A 194 -10.32 -14.54 21.08
C GLU A 194 -10.83 -14.04 19.72
N VAL A 195 -11.17 -14.96 18.81
CA VAL A 195 -11.81 -14.62 17.54
C VAL A 195 -13.28 -14.31 17.78
N LEU A 196 -13.65 -13.04 17.67
CA LEU A 196 -15.02 -12.55 17.87
C LEU A 196 -15.90 -12.75 16.63
N PHE A 197 -15.29 -12.70 15.45
CA PHE A 197 -15.98 -12.85 14.17
C PHE A 197 -14.96 -13.24 13.09
N SER A 198 -15.32 -14.17 12.21
CA SER A 198 -14.53 -14.53 11.02
C SER A 198 -15.49 -14.81 9.86
N SER A 199 -15.22 -14.21 8.70
CA SER A 199 -15.97 -14.42 7.47
C SER A 199 -15.02 -14.41 6.27
N ALA A 200 -15.23 -15.32 5.32
CA ALA A 200 -14.46 -15.37 4.09
C ALA A 200 -15.32 -15.85 2.91
N ASP A 201 -15.26 -15.13 1.81
CA ASP A 201 -15.88 -15.50 0.54
C ASP A 201 -15.00 -16.55 -0.16
N LEU A 202 -15.29 -17.83 0.09
CA LEU A 202 -14.50 -18.93 -0.47
C LEU A 202 -14.92 -19.30 -1.90
N ASP A 203 -16.17 -19.03 -2.28
CA ASP A 203 -16.72 -19.31 -3.61
C ASP A 203 -17.30 -18.03 -4.23
N ALA A 204 -17.50 -18.05 -5.56
CA ALA A 204 -17.83 -16.95 -6.49
C ALA A 204 -18.15 -15.58 -5.83
N PRO A 205 -17.47 -14.50 -6.25
CA PRO A 205 -17.58 -13.21 -5.56
C PRO A 205 -19.06 -12.80 -5.50
N PRO A 206 -19.52 -12.19 -4.40
CA PRO A 206 -20.87 -11.64 -4.36
C PRO A 206 -21.00 -10.65 -5.52
N THR A 207 -21.78 -11.03 -6.54
CA THR A 207 -22.11 -10.18 -7.66
C THR A 207 -22.93 -9.02 -7.14
N LEU A 208 -22.31 -7.89 -6.76
CA LEU A 208 -22.82 -6.51 -6.79
C LEU A 208 -22.04 -5.59 -5.84
N TRP A 209 -21.13 -4.77 -6.39
CA TRP A 209 -21.06 -3.32 -6.15
C TRP A 209 -20.51 -2.66 -7.42
N TYR A 210 -21.43 -2.24 -8.27
CA TYR A 210 -21.19 -1.56 -9.55
C TYR A 210 -20.63 -0.15 -9.29
N TYR A 211 -19.34 0.08 -9.54
CA TYR A 211 -18.73 1.42 -9.63
C TYR A 211 -18.61 1.83 -11.11
N PRO A 212 -19.46 2.74 -11.63
CA PRO A 212 -19.46 3.11 -13.05
C PRO A 212 -18.37 4.12 -13.45
N ALA A 213 -17.20 4.16 -12.79
CA ALA A 213 -16.27 5.28 -12.93
C ALA A 213 -14.92 4.98 -13.63
N MET A 214 -14.52 3.71 -13.86
CA MET A 214 -13.15 3.42 -14.33
C MET A 214 -13.02 2.85 -15.75
N ASN A 215 -14.11 2.78 -16.52
CA ASN A 215 -14.09 2.25 -17.90
C ASN A 215 -13.23 3.05 -18.91
N ASN A 216 -12.76 4.25 -18.56
CA ASN A 216 -12.08 5.13 -19.53
C ASN A 216 -10.54 5.01 -19.53
N ILE A 217 -9.88 4.71 -18.41
CA ILE A 217 -8.40 4.80 -18.35
C ILE A 217 -7.73 3.65 -19.10
N TYR A 218 -8.26 2.42 -19.02
CA TYR A 218 -7.69 1.29 -19.74
C TYR A 218 -7.98 1.32 -21.25
N PHE A 219 -9.15 1.83 -21.66
CA PHE A 219 -9.40 2.10 -23.08
C PHE A 219 -8.37 3.11 -23.60
N VAL A 220 -8.11 4.19 -22.85
CA VAL A 220 -7.11 5.21 -23.21
C VAL A 220 -5.68 4.65 -23.23
N CYS A 221 -5.24 3.88 -22.23
CA CYS A 221 -3.87 3.36 -22.14
C CYS A 221 -3.54 2.25 -23.17
N CYS A 222 -4.52 1.43 -23.57
CA CYS A 222 -4.30 0.37 -24.55
C CYS A 222 -4.62 0.81 -25.98
N THR A 223 -5.60 1.72 -26.18
CA THR A 223 -5.95 2.18 -27.55
C THR A 223 -5.00 3.23 -28.08
N ILE A 224 -4.45 4.13 -27.24
CA ILE A 224 -3.53 5.17 -27.70
C ILE A 224 -2.25 4.59 -28.34
N PRO A 225 -1.52 3.63 -27.73
CA PRO A 225 -0.35 3.02 -28.36
C PRO A 225 -0.71 2.33 -29.69
N VAL A 226 -1.85 1.64 -29.75
CA VAL A 226 -2.32 0.96 -30.96
C VAL A 226 -2.64 1.96 -32.08
N ILE A 227 -3.31 3.07 -31.75
CA ILE A 227 -3.62 4.15 -32.70
C ILE A 227 -2.33 4.80 -33.21
N ILE A 228 -1.35 5.06 -32.33
CA ILE A 228 -0.05 5.61 -32.73
C ILE A 228 0.68 4.67 -33.69
N ILE A 229 0.67 3.36 -33.43
CA ILE A 229 1.26 2.35 -34.31
C ILE A 229 0.57 2.34 -35.68
N ILE A 230 -0.78 2.34 -35.71
CA ILE A 230 -1.55 2.37 -36.97
C ILE A 230 -1.23 3.63 -37.77
N MET A 231 -1.17 4.80 -37.12
CA MET A 231 -0.85 6.07 -37.77
C MET A 231 0.57 6.08 -38.35
N ALA A 232 1.55 5.50 -37.64
CA ALA A 232 2.92 5.37 -38.14
C ALA A 232 3.00 4.45 -39.37
N ILE A 233 2.26 3.33 -39.37
CA ILE A 233 2.18 2.41 -40.52
C ILE A 233 1.57 3.12 -41.73
N ILE A 234 0.47 3.85 -41.56
CA ILE A 234 -0.17 4.61 -42.64
C ILE A 234 0.77 5.68 -43.20
N ALA A 235 1.45 6.44 -42.34
CA ALA A 235 2.40 7.46 -42.77
C ALA A 235 3.55 6.87 -43.60
N LEU A 236 4.11 5.73 -43.16
CA LEU A 236 5.14 5.01 -43.90
C LEU A 236 4.62 4.49 -45.25
N ALA A 237 3.43 3.90 -45.28
CA ALA A 237 2.81 3.41 -46.51
C ALA A 237 2.60 4.55 -47.54
N VAL A 238 2.10 5.70 -47.08
CA VAL A 238 1.91 6.90 -47.93
C VAL A 238 3.26 7.43 -48.42
N TYR A 239 4.28 7.49 -47.57
CA TYR A 239 5.62 7.90 -47.95
C TYR A 239 6.21 7.00 -49.05
N TYR A 240 6.12 5.68 -48.87
CA TYR A 240 6.60 4.71 -49.86
C TYR A 240 5.84 4.79 -51.17
N TYR A 241 4.52 4.93 -51.12
CA TYR A 241 3.68 5.11 -52.32
C TYR A 241 4.08 6.35 -53.11
N ARG A 242 4.25 7.50 -52.43
CA ARG A 242 4.70 8.75 -53.07
C ARG A 242 6.10 8.63 -53.66
N LYS A 243 7.03 7.97 -52.97
CA LYS A 243 8.40 7.72 -53.46
C LYS A 243 8.42 6.82 -54.70
N LYS A 244 7.59 5.76 -54.73
CA LYS A 244 7.43 4.88 -55.89
C LYS A 244 6.84 5.63 -57.09
N ARG A 245 5.80 6.42 -56.88
CA ARG A 245 5.18 7.25 -57.94
C ARG A 245 6.16 8.24 -58.54
N LYS A 246 6.97 8.92 -57.72
CA LYS A 246 8.03 9.83 -58.22
C LYS A 246 9.06 9.11 -59.08
N ARG A 247 9.43 7.87 -58.76
CA ARG A 247 10.36 7.06 -59.57
C ARG A 247 9.75 6.63 -60.91
N GLN A 248 8.44 6.39 -60.95
CA GLN A 248 7.71 6.01 -62.17
C GLN A 248 7.44 7.22 -63.09
N SER A 249 7.39 8.45 -62.57
CA SER A 249 7.23 9.67 -63.39
C SER A 249 8.53 10.22 -63.98
N THR A 250 9.67 9.57 -63.73
CA THR A 250 11.01 9.98 -64.24
C THR A 250 11.56 8.96 -65.26
N GLN A 251 10.77 7.95 -65.62
CA GLN A 251 10.99 7.04 -66.74
C GLN A 251 10.01 7.38 -67.85
#